data_AF-A0A833V5D1-F1
#
_entry.id   AF-A0A833V5D1-F1
#
_cell.length_a   1.000
_cell.length_b   1.000
_cell.length_c   1.000
_cell.angle_alpha   90.00
_cell.angle_beta   90.00
_cell.angle_gamma   90.00
#
_symmetry.space_group_name_H-M   'P 1'
#
loop_
_entity.id
_entity.type
_entity.pdbx_description
1 polymer ?
#
loop_
_entity_poly.entity_id
_entity_poly.type
_entity_poly.pdbx_seq_one_letter_code
_entity_poly.pdbx_strand_id
1 'polypeptide(L)'
;MGSAYRAGDQPSPGSGSLENTPHGNVHSWTGDRNQPNGEDMGTFYSAARDPIFFAHHGNIDRLWYVWKKLGGKHQDFTDSDWLNTTFLFYDENAQLVRVKVKDCLDNEAMRFTYQDVDIPWLNSRPTPKTDKTPAPAFPEPSFPVTIDQPVTATISRPKVSRSSEDKDDEEEVLIVEGIKLEHDKFIKFDVYINATDDDDITPSDSEFAGSFVHVPHKHKEGAKEIETVLKLGIADLLEDIGAEDDPTIFVTLVPCSKDKVSVGGIRIAFSK
;
A
#
# COMPACT_ATOMS: atom_id res chain seq x y z
N MET A 1 2.76 -3.64 -7.41
CA MET A 1 1.66 -4.64 -7.40
C MET A 1 1.55 -5.27 -6.00
N GLY A 2 0.45 -5.98 -5.69
CA GLY A 2 0.23 -6.60 -4.37
C GLY A 2 0.79 -8.01 -4.22
N SER A 3 0.52 -8.64 -3.08
CA SER A 3 0.87 -10.04 -2.80
C SER A 3 0.10 -11.02 -3.71
N ALA A 4 0.67 -12.21 -3.91
CA ALA A 4 0.00 -13.26 -4.69
C ALA A 4 -1.31 -13.72 -4.04
N TYR A 5 -2.33 -13.96 -4.86
CA TYR A 5 -3.61 -14.53 -4.46
C TYR A 5 -3.99 -15.67 -5.40
N ARG A 6 -4.12 -16.89 -4.87
CA ARG A 6 -4.41 -18.10 -5.65
C ARG A 6 -5.68 -18.78 -5.17
N ALA A 7 -6.19 -19.70 -6.00
CA ALA A 7 -7.36 -20.48 -5.66
C ALA A 7 -7.10 -21.32 -4.39
N GLY A 8 -7.94 -21.14 -3.37
CA GLY A 8 -7.80 -21.80 -2.07
C GLY A 8 -7.16 -20.93 -0.98
N ASP A 9 -6.59 -19.79 -1.35
CA ASP A 9 -6.00 -18.85 -0.39
C ASP A 9 -7.09 -18.11 0.40
N GLN A 10 -6.72 -17.68 1.60
CA GLN A 10 -7.53 -16.74 2.38
C GLN A 10 -7.56 -15.36 1.70
N PRO A 11 -8.67 -14.62 1.80
CA PRO A 11 -8.77 -13.28 1.22
C PRO A 11 -7.74 -12.32 1.85
N SER A 12 -7.49 -11.20 1.16
CA SER A 12 -6.64 -10.10 1.63
C SER A 12 -5.15 -10.46 1.87
N PRO A 13 -4.44 -11.06 0.90
CA PRO A 13 -3.03 -11.47 1.08
C PRO A 13 -2.01 -10.31 1.20
N GLY A 14 -2.47 -9.06 1.10
CA GLY A 14 -1.64 -7.85 1.13
C GLY A 14 -1.77 -7.04 -0.16
N SER A 15 -2.28 -5.83 -0.04
CA SER A 15 -2.46 -4.90 -1.15
C SER A 15 -1.14 -4.33 -1.65
N GLY A 16 -1.12 -3.85 -2.89
CA GLY A 16 0.00 -3.08 -3.43
C GLY A 16 0.02 -1.64 -2.94
N SER A 17 1.14 -0.94 -3.15
CA SER A 17 1.29 0.48 -2.77
C SER A 17 0.15 1.36 -3.31
N LEU A 18 -0.13 1.31 -4.61
CA LEU A 18 -1.16 2.15 -5.25
C LEU A 18 -2.60 1.83 -4.82
N GLU A 19 -2.92 0.56 -4.56
CA GLU A 19 -4.24 0.14 -4.07
C GLU A 19 -4.52 0.70 -2.68
N ASN A 20 -3.45 0.82 -1.88
CA ASN A 20 -3.48 1.40 -0.56
C ASN A 20 -3.55 2.94 -0.64
N THR A 21 -2.47 3.59 -1.09
CA THR A 21 -2.40 5.03 -1.29
C THR A 21 -1.86 5.34 -2.70
N PRO A 22 -2.56 6.16 -3.50
CA PRO A 22 -3.67 7.05 -3.14
C PRO A 22 -5.09 6.47 -3.34
N HIS A 23 -5.24 5.26 -3.89
CA HIS A 23 -6.57 4.71 -4.25
C HIS A 23 -7.53 4.69 -3.06
N GLY A 24 -7.15 4.08 -1.94
CA GLY A 24 -8.01 4.00 -0.75
C GLY A 24 -8.37 5.38 -0.18
N ASN A 25 -7.44 6.34 -0.25
CA ASN A 25 -7.65 7.71 0.18
C ASN A 25 -8.72 8.42 -0.68
N VAL A 26 -8.67 8.27 -2.01
CA VAL A 26 -9.64 8.92 -2.91
C VAL A 26 -11.04 8.34 -2.75
N HIS A 27 -11.16 7.02 -2.57
CA HIS A 27 -12.44 6.38 -2.22
C HIS A 27 -13.03 6.97 -0.94
N SER A 28 -12.26 6.97 0.14
CA SER A 28 -12.69 7.47 1.45
C SER A 28 -13.03 8.97 1.43
N TRP A 29 -12.27 9.76 0.67
CA TRP A 29 -12.51 11.21 0.55
C TRP A 29 -13.78 11.54 -0.26
N THR A 30 -14.06 10.77 -1.31
CA THR A 30 -15.16 11.05 -2.24
C THR A 30 -16.51 10.54 -1.71
N GLY A 31 -16.52 9.52 -0.86
CA GLY A 31 -17.74 8.98 -0.24
C GLY A 31 -18.48 9.98 0.65
N ASP A 32 -19.82 9.93 0.67
CA ASP A 32 -20.64 10.81 1.52
C ASP A 32 -20.67 10.27 2.96
N ARG A 33 -20.04 11.01 3.87
CA ARG A 33 -19.97 10.68 5.30
C ARG A 33 -21.33 10.69 6.00
N ASN A 34 -22.37 11.25 5.39
CA ASN A 34 -23.73 11.21 5.92
C ASN A 34 -24.48 9.92 5.52
N GLN A 35 -23.94 9.14 4.60
CA GLN A 35 -24.48 7.83 4.26
C GLN A 35 -24.01 6.78 5.27
N PRO A 36 -24.83 5.74 5.56
CA PRO A 36 -24.53 4.79 6.63
C PRO A 36 -23.19 4.05 6.49
N ASN A 37 -22.67 3.89 5.28
CA ASN A 37 -21.41 3.19 5.00
C ASN A 37 -20.47 4.01 4.08
N GLY A 38 -20.68 5.33 3.96
CA GLY A 38 -19.85 6.19 3.11
C GLY A 38 -20.17 6.11 1.61
N GLU A 39 -21.38 5.68 1.26
CA GLU A 39 -21.82 5.56 -0.13
C GLU A 39 -21.71 6.89 -0.91
N ASP A 40 -21.51 6.86 -2.23
CA ASP A 40 -21.24 5.67 -3.03
C ASP A 40 -19.75 5.29 -3.00
N MET A 41 -18.84 6.24 -3.25
CA MET A 41 -17.40 5.99 -3.41
C MET A 41 -16.67 5.44 -2.18
N GLY A 42 -17.15 5.67 -0.96
CA GLY A 42 -16.47 5.29 0.27
C GLY A 42 -16.55 3.80 0.63
N THR A 43 -17.28 2.99 -0.14
CA THR A 43 -17.35 1.54 0.06
C THR A 43 -17.52 0.78 -1.25
N PHE A 44 -16.82 -0.35 -1.39
CA PHE A 44 -16.71 -1.03 -2.69
C PHE A 44 -18.03 -1.54 -3.26
N TYR A 45 -19.00 -1.88 -2.42
CA TYR A 45 -20.29 -2.43 -2.89
C TYR A 45 -21.16 -1.39 -3.63
N SER A 46 -20.89 -0.09 -3.42
CA SER A 46 -21.60 1.03 -4.01
C SER A 46 -20.73 1.91 -4.89
N ALA A 47 -19.41 1.84 -4.81
CA ALA A 47 -18.50 2.80 -5.44
C ALA A 47 -18.80 3.07 -6.92
N ALA A 48 -19.03 2.02 -7.71
CA ALA A 48 -19.32 2.15 -9.15
C ALA A 48 -20.71 2.71 -9.49
N ARG A 49 -21.56 3.02 -8.51
CA ARG A 49 -22.83 3.74 -8.72
C ARG A 49 -22.59 5.23 -8.97
N ASP A 50 -21.49 5.76 -8.45
CA ASP A 50 -20.99 7.09 -8.81
C ASP A 50 -20.15 6.98 -10.10
N PRO A 51 -20.52 7.67 -11.20
CA PRO A 51 -19.73 7.66 -12.43
C PRO A 51 -18.27 8.08 -12.27
N ILE A 52 -17.92 8.87 -11.25
CA ILE A 52 -16.52 9.28 -11.01
C ILE A 52 -15.60 8.09 -10.71
N PHE A 53 -16.16 6.96 -10.24
CA PHE A 53 -15.44 5.71 -10.01
C PHE A 53 -14.61 5.29 -11.24
N PHE A 54 -15.21 5.36 -12.42
CA PHE A 54 -14.55 4.93 -13.66
C PHE A 54 -13.42 5.90 -14.07
N ALA A 55 -13.58 7.20 -13.82
CA ALA A 55 -12.51 8.17 -14.06
C ALA A 55 -11.36 8.01 -13.06
N HIS A 56 -11.67 7.73 -11.78
CA HIS A 56 -10.69 7.41 -10.76
C HIS A 56 -9.87 6.17 -11.16
N HIS A 57 -10.53 5.05 -11.47
CA HIS A 57 -9.86 3.83 -11.91
C HIS A 57 -9.16 3.97 -13.25
N GLY A 58 -9.65 4.83 -14.14
CA GLY A 58 -8.95 5.20 -15.37
C GLY A 58 -7.58 5.82 -15.10
N ASN A 59 -7.42 6.62 -14.04
CA ASN A 59 -6.12 7.14 -13.64
C ASN A 59 -5.29 6.12 -12.82
N ILE A 60 -5.92 5.21 -12.07
CA ILE A 60 -5.19 4.09 -11.43
C ILE A 60 -4.55 3.18 -12.49
N ASP A 61 -5.28 2.85 -13.56
CA ASP A 61 -4.73 2.10 -14.70
C ASP A 61 -3.61 2.88 -15.41
N ARG A 62 -3.78 4.21 -15.60
CA ARG A 62 -2.71 5.09 -16.09
C ARG A 62 -1.46 5.04 -15.22
N LEU A 63 -1.58 4.94 -13.90
CA LEU A 63 -0.42 4.89 -13.01
C LEU A 63 0.37 3.59 -13.20
N TRP A 64 -0.27 2.46 -13.53
CA TRP A 64 0.45 1.24 -13.93
C TRP A 64 1.23 1.46 -15.23
N TYR A 65 0.61 2.10 -16.23
CA TYR A 65 1.28 2.47 -17.48
C TYR A 65 2.49 3.38 -17.26
N VAL A 66 2.35 4.41 -16.43
CA VAL A 66 3.44 5.34 -16.08
C VAL A 66 4.55 4.62 -15.29
N TRP A 67 4.19 3.80 -14.31
CA TRP A 67 5.13 3.03 -13.49
C TRP A 67 6.06 2.17 -14.35
N LYS A 68 5.52 1.45 -15.35
CA LYS A 68 6.33 0.68 -16.30
C LYS A 68 7.30 1.53 -17.12
N LYS A 69 6.87 2.74 -17.52
CA LYS A 69 7.71 3.68 -18.27
C LYS A 69 8.88 4.26 -17.47
N LEU A 70 8.84 4.20 -16.13
CA LEU A 70 9.97 4.59 -15.29
C LEU A 70 11.16 3.62 -15.43
N GLY A 71 10.94 2.43 -16.00
CA GLY A 71 12.00 1.47 -16.32
C GLY A 71 12.59 0.74 -15.11
N GLY A 72 13.80 0.21 -15.27
CA GLY A 72 14.46 -0.58 -14.22
C GLY A 72 13.66 -1.83 -13.85
N LYS A 73 13.45 -2.03 -12.55
CA LYS A 73 12.70 -3.16 -11.98
C LYS A 73 11.18 -3.04 -12.13
N HIS A 74 10.67 -1.93 -12.70
CA HIS A 74 9.24 -1.71 -12.86
C HIS A 74 8.65 -2.53 -14.02
N GLN A 75 8.54 -3.84 -13.82
CA GLN A 75 8.09 -4.80 -14.81
C GLN A 75 6.84 -5.55 -14.34
N ASP A 76 6.04 -6.02 -15.31
CA ASP A 76 4.90 -6.88 -15.04
C ASP A 76 5.35 -8.22 -14.42
N PHE A 77 4.47 -8.84 -13.64
CA PHE A 77 4.77 -10.15 -13.06
C PHE A 77 4.86 -11.21 -14.15
N THR A 78 5.86 -12.10 -14.01
CA THR A 78 6.06 -13.24 -14.91
C THR A 78 5.49 -14.55 -14.35
N ASP A 79 4.91 -14.51 -13.14
CA ASP A 79 4.30 -15.67 -12.49
C ASP A 79 3.15 -16.24 -13.34
N SER A 80 3.20 -17.55 -13.59
CA SER A 80 2.25 -18.22 -14.47
C SER A 80 0.83 -18.24 -13.92
N ASP A 81 0.65 -18.27 -12.60
CA ASP A 81 -0.67 -18.29 -11.97
C ASP A 81 -1.32 -16.92 -12.13
N TRP A 82 -0.55 -15.85 -11.94
CA TRP A 82 -1.00 -14.49 -12.21
C TRP A 82 -1.38 -14.29 -13.68
N LEU A 83 -0.48 -14.63 -14.61
CA LEU A 83 -0.70 -14.47 -16.05
C LEU A 83 -1.92 -15.24 -16.57
N ASN A 84 -2.18 -16.44 -16.02
CA ASN A 84 -3.26 -17.30 -16.48
C ASN A 84 -4.57 -17.15 -15.70
N THR A 85 -4.61 -16.30 -14.67
CA THR A 85 -5.83 -15.93 -13.95
C THR A 85 -6.88 -15.40 -14.92
N THR A 86 -8.12 -15.86 -14.76
CA THR A 86 -9.24 -15.49 -15.66
C THR A 86 -10.34 -14.77 -14.94
N PHE A 87 -10.93 -13.78 -15.61
CA PHE A 87 -12.15 -13.10 -15.19
C PHE A 87 -13.24 -13.24 -16.26
N LEU A 88 -14.49 -13.01 -15.86
CA LEU A 88 -15.65 -13.04 -16.76
C LEU A 88 -16.31 -11.68 -16.76
N PHE A 89 -16.51 -11.09 -17.94
CA PHE A 89 -17.20 -9.81 -18.13
C PHE A 89 -18.25 -9.94 -19.23
N TYR A 90 -19.28 -9.10 -19.18
CA TYR A 90 -20.15 -8.88 -20.33
C TYR A 90 -19.52 -7.82 -21.23
N ASP A 91 -19.48 -8.09 -22.54
CA ASP A 91 -19.08 -7.11 -23.55
C ASP A 91 -20.24 -6.18 -23.95
N GLU A 92 -19.98 -5.26 -24.88
CA GLU A 92 -20.98 -4.33 -25.40
C GLU A 92 -22.14 -4.99 -26.17
N ASN A 93 -21.98 -6.27 -26.56
CA ASN A 93 -22.98 -7.10 -27.23
C ASN A 93 -23.71 -8.03 -26.25
N ALA A 94 -23.55 -7.80 -24.94
CA ALA A 94 -24.08 -8.62 -23.86
C ALA A 94 -23.64 -10.10 -23.93
N GLN A 95 -22.47 -10.37 -24.52
CA GLN A 95 -21.86 -11.70 -24.52
C GLN A 95 -20.94 -11.87 -23.32
N LEU A 96 -21.00 -13.04 -22.69
CA LEU A 96 -20.10 -13.38 -21.58
C LEU A 96 -18.74 -13.77 -22.14
N VAL A 97 -17.72 -12.94 -21.88
CA VAL A 97 -16.36 -13.12 -22.36
C VAL A 97 -15.44 -13.50 -21.20
N ARG A 98 -14.58 -14.50 -21.41
CA ARG A 98 -13.50 -14.85 -20.51
C ARG A 98 -12.21 -14.16 -20.94
N VAL A 99 -11.62 -13.38 -20.06
CA VAL A 99 -10.35 -12.69 -20.28
C VAL A 99 -9.27 -13.25 -19.35
N LYS A 100 -7.99 -13.12 -19.73
CA LYS A 100 -6.84 -13.43 -18.88
C LYS A 100 -6.03 -12.18 -18.59
N VAL A 101 -5.36 -12.16 -17.43
CA VAL A 101 -4.45 -11.07 -17.04
C VAL A 101 -3.38 -10.81 -18.11
N LYS A 102 -2.76 -11.87 -18.64
CA LYS A 102 -1.71 -11.70 -19.66
C LYS A 102 -2.17 -10.99 -20.94
N ASP A 103 -3.46 -11.00 -21.22
CA ASP A 103 -4.03 -10.41 -22.44
C ASP A 103 -4.32 -8.90 -22.27
N CYS A 104 -4.10 -8.34 -21.06
CA CYS A 104 -4.28 -6.91 -20.76
C CYS A 104 -2.99 -6.18 -20.35
N LEU A 105 -1.82 -6.75 -20.63
CA LEU A 105 -0.52 -6.13 -20.30
C LEU A 105 -0.07 -5.08 -21.32
N ASP A 106 -0.63 -5.15 -22.53
CA ASP A 106 -0.34 -4.27 -23.66
C ASP A 106 -1.57 -3.45 -24.06
N ASN A 107 -1.52 -2.15 -23.75
CA ASN A 107 -2.59 -1.21 -24.03
C ASN A 107 -2.81 -1.04 -25.55
N GLU A 108 -1.77 -1.17 -26.38
CA GLU A 108 -1.90 -1.08 -27.85
C GLU A 108 -2.70 -2.27 -28.40
N ALA A 109 -2.43 -3.48 -27.89
CA ALA A 109 -3.23 -4.67 -28.22
C ALA A 109 -4.71 -4.50 -27.78
N MET A 110 -4.95 -3.81 -26.66
CA MET A 110 -6.27 -3.42 -26.19
C MET A 110 -6.86 -2.18 -26.90
N ARG A 111 -6.10 -1.58 -27.83
CA ARG A 111 -6.50 -0.45 -28.70
C ARG A 111 -6.81 0.84 -27.96
N PHE A 112 -6.11 1.12 -26.87
CA PHE A 112 -6.18 2.41 -26.19
C PHE A 112 -4.80 2.86 -25.71
N THR A 113 -4.69 4.15 -25.40
CA THR A 113 -3.54 4.70 -24.65
C THR A 113 -4.00 5.93 -23.87
N TYR A 114 -3.15 6.40 -22.98
CA TYR A 114 -3.35 7.66 -22.27
C TYR A 114 -2.75 8.82 -23.05
N GLN A 115 -3.41 9.98 -22.96
CA GLN A 115 -2.80 11.23 -23.40
C GLN A 115 -1.55 11.50 -22.57
N ASP A 116 -0.44 11.85 -23.23
CA ASP A 116 0.76 12.32 -22.56
C ASP A 116 0.49 13.70 -21.95
N VAL A 117 0.68 13.78 -20.64
CA VAL A 117 0.51 14.99 -19.83
C VAL A 117 1.69 15.09 -18.87
N ASP A 118 1.96 16.29 -18.38
CA ASP A 118 3.01 16.51 -17.39
C ASP A 118 2.81 15.63 -16.14
N ILE A 119 3.92 15.19 -15.56
CA ILE A 119 3.96 14.31 -14.39
C ILE A 119 4.74 15.05 -13.30
N PRO A 120 4.08 15.98 -12.57
CA PRO A 120 4.77 16.91 -11.68
C PRO A 120 5.40 16.23 -10.46
N TRP A 121 4.97 15.01 -10.13
CA TRP A 121 5.47 14.24 -8.98
C TRP A 121 6.75 13.45 -9.27
N LEU A 122 7.27 13.43 -10.50
CA LEU A 122 8.47 12.65 -10.86
C LEU A 122 9.71 13.00 -10.02
N ASN A 123 9.84 14.26 -9.62
CA ASN A 123 10.96 14.77 -8.83
C ASN A 123 10.52 15.24 -7.43
N SER A 124 9.44 14.67 -6.90
CA SER A 124 8.90 15.02 -5.58
C SER A 124 9.37 14.03 -4.51
N ARG A 125 10.66 13.71 -4.49
CA ARG A 125 11.26 12.91 -3.40
C ARG A 125 11.09 13.70 -2.08
N PRO A 126 10.64 13.04 -0.99
CA PRO A 126 10.57 13.66 0.33
C PRO A 126 11.91 14.22 0.81
N THR A 127 11.86 15.08 1.83
CA THR A 127 13.07 15.61 2.49
C THR A 127 13.05 15.29 3.98
N PRO A 128 14.19 14.92 4.60
CA PRO A 128 14.23 14.62 6.02
C PRO A 128 13.93 15.87 6.85
N LYS A 129 13.20 15.69 7.95
CA LYS A 129 12.81 16.80 8.85
C LYS A 129 13.56 16.79 10.18
N THR A 130 14.02 15.63 10.62
CA THR A 130 14.63 15.39 11.92
C THR A 130 16.03 14.79 11.78
N ASP A 131 16.88 15.05 12.78
CA ASP A 131 18.23 14.50 12.87
C ASP A 131 18.31 13.41 13.98
N LYS A 132 17.40 12.43 13.96
CA LYS A 132 17.30 11.37 15.00
C LYS A 132 18.18 10.15 14.75
N THR A 133 19.34 10.35 14.16
CA THR A 133 20.28 9.28 13.79
C THR A 133 21.59 9.44 14.59
N PRO A 134 22.01 8.44 15.40
CA PRO A 134 21.42 7.11 15.55
C PRO A 134 20.13 7.11 16.37
N ALA A 135 19.23 6.20 16.01
CA ALA A 135 17.92 6.06 16.62
C ALA A 135 17.99 5.72 18.13
N PRO A 136 17.29 6.45 19.03
CA PRO A 136 17.13 6.03 20.41
C PRO A 136 16.40 4.69 20.51
N ALA A 137 16.84 3.85 21.46
CA ALA A 137 16.18 2.58 21.74
C ALA A 137 14.87 2.80 22.50
N PHE A 138 13.79 2.24 21.97
CA PHE A 138 12.50 2.13 22.65
C PHE A 138 12.27 0.70 23.15
N PRO A 139 11.48 0.52 24.23
CA PRO A 139 11.05 -0.80 24.66
C PRO A 139 10.41 -1.57 23.51
N GLU A 140 10.76 -2.84 23.32
CA GLU A 140 10.08 -3.68 22.35
C GLU A 140 8.61 -3.87 22.79
N PRO A 141 7.62 -3.42 21.99
CA PRO A 141 6.23 -3.71 22.31
C PRO A 141 5.97 -5.20 22.15
N SER A 142 5.18 -5.76 23.06
CA SER A 142 4.71 -7.15 22.93
C SER A 142 3.63 -7.20 21.84
N PHE A 143 3.90 -7.90 20.75
CA PHE A 143 2.90 -8.20 19.74
C PHE A 143 2.13 -9.49 20.09
N PRO A 144 0.83 -9.60 19.73
CA PRO A 144 0.04 -8.62 19.00
C PRO A 144 -0.32 -7.39 19.84
N VAL A 145 -0.44 -6.24 19.20
CA VAL A 145 -0.80 -4.96 19.84
C VAL A 145 -2.02 -4.36 19.13
N THR A 146 -2.90 -3.72 19.89
CA THR A 146 -3.99 -2.92 19.32
C THR A 146 -3.51 -1.49 19.15
N ILE A 147 -3.67 -0.93 17.95
CA ILE A 147 -3.27 0.44 17.64
C ILE A 147 -4.47 1.36 17.87
N ASP A 148 -4.63 1.82 19.12
CA ASP A 148 -5.60 2.86 19.51
C ASP A 148 -4.95 4.16 20.01
N GLN A 149 -3.62 4.13 20.14
CA GLN A 149 -2.72 5.26 20.34
C GLN A 149 -1.41 4.96 19.57
N PRO A 150 -0.52 5.94 19.40
CA PRO A 150 0.79 5.72 18.79
C PRO A 150 1.56 4.58 19.47
N VAL A 151 2.11 3.67 18.66
CA VAL A 151 2.95 2.54 19.13
C VAL A 151 4.31 2.65 18.47
N THR A 152 5.37 2.66 19.27
CA THR A 152 6.75 2.70 18.77
C THR A 152 7.48 1.40 19.10
N ALA A 153 8.22 0.85 18.13
CA ALA A 153 8.98 -0.38 18.26
C ALA A 153 10.40 -0.21 17.71
N THR A 154 11.41 -0.67 18.44
CA THR A 154 12.76 -0.81 17.90
C THR A 154 12.83 -2.08 17.05
N ILE A 155 13.27 -1.96 15.79
CA ILE A 155 13.32 -3.05 14.82
C ILE A 155 14.77 -3.26 14.38
N SER A 156 15.25 -4.51 14.47
CA SER A 156 16.57 -4.88 13.97
C SER A 156 16.57 -5.01 12.44
N ARG A 157 17.63 -4.51 11.82
CA ARG A 157 17.84 -4.61 10.37
C ARG A 157 18.67 -5.84 10.03
N PRO A 158 18.29 -6.66 9.03
CA PRO A 158 19.03 -7.87 8.69
C PRO A 158 20.44 -7.61 8.11
N LYS A 159 20.65 -6.47 7.46
CA LYS A 159 21.93 -6.04 6.89
C LYS A 159 21.96 -4.50 6.86
N VAL A 160 23.13 -3.93 7.13
CA VAL A 160 23.41 -2.48 7.10
C VAL A 160 24.50 -2.17 6.07
N SER A 161 24.73 -0.88 5.78
CA SER A 161 25.82 -0.40 4.92
C SER A 161 25.87 -1.12 3.56
N ARG A 162 24.70 -1.27 2.92
CA ARG A 162 24.53 -2.02 1.67
C ARG A 162 25.17 -1.28 0.50
N SER A 163 25.81 -2.00 -0.42
CA SER A 163 26.35 -1.38 -1.64
C SER A 163 25.22 -0.98 -2.61
N SER A 164 25.54 -0.14 -3.59
CA SER A 164 24.59 0.20 -4.65
C SER A 164 24.12 -1.06 -5.40
N GLU A 165 25.01 -2.00 -5.67
CA GLU A 165 24.66 -3.28 -6.32
C GLU A 165 23.72 -4.13 -5.47
N ASP A 166 23.93 -4.16 -4.14
CA ASP A 166 23.01 -4.85 -3.24
C ASP A 166 21.59 -4.25 -3.36
N LYS A 167 21.47 -2.91 -3.30
CA LYS A 167 20.18 -2.20 -3.40
C LYS A 167 19.54 -2.39 -4.78
N ASP A 168 20.35 -2.44 -5.82
CA ASP A 168 19.93 -2.74 -7.18
C ASP A 168 19.52 -4.21 -7.38
N ASP A 169 19.85 -5.16 -6.50
CA ASP A 169 19.34 -6.54 -6.56
C ASP A 169 18.10 -6.71 -5.67
N GLU A 170 18.12 -6.19 -4.45
CA GLU A 170 17.04 -6.39 -3.47
C GLU A 170 16.57 -5.08 -2.83
N GLU A 171 15.26 -4.87 -2.74
CA GLU A 171 14.65 -3.78 -1.97
C GLU A 171 14.65 -4.14 -0.48
N GLU A 172 15.01 -3.18 0.39
CA GLU A 172 14.81 -3.32 1.84
C GLU A 172 13.36 -2.94 2.17
N VAL A 173 12.58 -3.88 2.68
CA VAL A 173 11.14 -3.74 2.87
C VAL A 173 10.76 -3.87 4.34
N LEU A 174 10.11 -2.85 4.88
CA LEU A 174 9.39 -2.91 6.15
C LEU A 174 8.07 -3.66 5.96
N ILE A 175 7.83 -4.66 6.81
CA ILE A 175 6.65 -5.52 6.77
C ILE A 175 5.92 -5.39 8.10
N VAL A 176 4.68 -4.89 8.04
CA VAL A 176 3.74 -4.88 9.17
C VAL A 176 2.76 -6.03 8.93
N GLU A 177 2.84 -7.07 9.76
CA GLU A 177 2.16 -8.35 9.55
C GLU A 177 1.07 -8.61 10.60
N GLY A 178 0.16 -9.51 10.26
CA GLY A 178 -0.97 -9.86 11.12
C GLY A 178 -1.88 -8.67 11.40
N ILE A 179 -2.12 -7.82 10.39
CA ILE A 179 -3.03 -6.68 10.51
C ILE A 179 -4.46 -7.22 10.53
N LYS A 180 -5.07 -7.30 11.70
CA LYS A 180 -6.43 -7.81 11.93
C LYS A 180 -7.43 -6.68 12.09
N LEU A 181 -8.47 -6.71 11.27
CA LEU A 181 -9.50 -5.68 11.24
C LEU A 181 -10.87 -6.22 10.79
N GLU A 182 -11.92 -5.50 11.16
CA GLU A 182 -13.28 -5.72 10.67
C GLU A 182 -13.42 -5.20 9.22
N HIS A 183 -13.81 -6.06 8.29
CA HIS A 183 -13.79 -5.77 6.85
C HIS A 183 -14.70 -4.60 6.41
N ASP A 184 -15.73 -4.28 7.20
CA ASP A 184 -16.69 -3.20 6.94
C ASP A 184 -16.32 -1.87 7.62
N LYS A 185 -15.13 -1.77 8.23
CA LYS A 185 -14.61 -0.55 8.86
C LYS A 185 -13.60 0.14 7.98
N PHE A 186 -13.53 1.46 8.08
CA PHE A 186 -12.44 2.22 7.48
C PHE A 186 -11.28 2.24 8.47
N ILE A 187 -10.15 1.66 8.08
CA ILE A 187 -8.95 1.64 8.90
C ILE A 187 -7.86 2.44 8.22
N LYS A 188 -7.23 3.35 8.97
CA LYS A 188 -6.02 4.02 8.55
C LYS A 188 -5.04 4.17 9.70
N PHE A 189 -3.79 3.84 9.47
CA PHE A 189 -2.68 4.25 10.32
C PHE A 189 -1.47 4.64 9.46
N ASP A 190 -0.69 5.58 9.98
CA ASP A 190 0.55 6.06 9.35
C ASP A 190 1.76 5.35 9.97
N VAL A 191 2.80 5.20 9.17
CA VAL A 191 4.05 4.52 9.54
C VAL A 191 5.19 5.50 9.41
N TYR A 192 5.88 5.74 10.51
CA TYR A 192 7.05 6.59 10.57
C TYR A 192 8.29 5.76 10.89
N ILE A 193 9.43 6.17 10.34
CA ILE A 193 10.74 5.61 10.65
C ILE A 193 11.60 6.70 11.25
N ASN A 194 12.18 6.41 12.40
CA ASN A 194 13.00 7.33 13.18
C ASN A 194 12.31 8.67 13.54
N ALA A 195 10.97 8.68 13.58
CA ALA A 195 10.18 9.79 14.10
C ALA A 195 8.94 9.30 14.86
N THR A 196 8.45 10.15 15.77
CA THR A 196 7.28 9.94 16.61
C THR A 196 6.17 10.92 16.25
N ASP A 197 4.98 10.74 16.82
CA ASP A 197 3.82 11.63 16.62
C ASP A 197 4.05 13.07 17.12
N ASP A 198 4.99 13.26 18.05
CA ASP A 198 5.40 14.58 18.55
C ASP A 198 6.31 15.38 17.60
N ASP A 199 6.82 14.80 16.50
CA ASP A 199 7.81 15.45 15.62
C ASP A 199 7.18 16.30 14.48
N ASP A 200 5.85 16.44 14.48
CA ASP A 200 5.08 17.15 13.45
C ASP A 200 5.37 16.66 12.01
N ILE A 201 5.71 15.39 11.83
CA ILE A 201 6.02 14.83 10.50
C ILE A 201 4.81 14.92 9.57
N THR A 202 5.05 15.28 8.33
CA THR A 202 4.07 15.36 7.26
C THR A 202 4.34 14.30 6.19
N PRO A 203 3.37 13.99 5.32
CA PRO A 203 3.59 13.07 4.20
C PRO A 203 4.62 13.51 3.15
N SER A 204 5.22 14.70 3.30
CA SER A 204 6.29 15.22 2.43
C SER A 204 7.69 15.07 3.05
N ASP A 205 7.76 14.58 4.29
CA ASP A 205 9.00 14.40 5.04
C ASP A 205 9.48 12.96 4.91
N SER A 206 10.80 12.74 4.80
CA SER A 206 11.37 11.40 4.52
C SER A 206 11.05 10.38 5.60
N GLU A 207 10.88 10.78 6.86
CA GLU A 207 10.52 9.90 7.97
C GLU A 207 9.13 9.25 7.78
N PHE A 208 8.26 9.81 6.94
CA PHE A 208 6.96 9.22 6.60
C PHE A 208 7.14 8.09 5.58
N ALA A 209 7.16 6.85 6.07
CA ALA A 209 7.32 5.66 5.22
C ALA A 209 6.06 5.32 4.41
N GLY A 210 4.88 5.74 4.88
CA GLY A 210 3.61 5.53 4.20
C GLY A 210 2.44 5.28 5.16
N SER A 211 1.34 4.79 4.61
CA SER A 211 0.12 4.49 5.36
C SER A 211 -0.38 3.08 5.07
N PHE A 212 -1.11 2.49 6.02
CA PHE A 212 -2.11 1.47 5.72
C PHE A 212 -3.48 2.16 5.61
N VAL A 213 -4.25 1.82 4.58
CA VAL A 213 -5.59 2.33 4.29
C VAL A 213 -6.44 1.15 3.82
N HIS A 214 -7.54 0.90 4.54
CA HIS A 214 -8.53 -0.10 4.18
C HIS A 214 -9.86 0.58 3.89
N VAL A 215 -10.38 0.38 2.67
CA VAL A 215 -11.71 0.86 2.27
C VAL A 215 -12.75 -0.17 2.71
N PRO A 216 -13.83 0.24 3.41
CA PRO A 216 -14.88 -0.67 3.84
C PRO A 216 -15.45 -1.52 2.69
N HIS A 217 -15.59 -2.82 2.94
CA HIS A 217 -16.26 -3.73 2.02
C HIS A 217 -17.29 -4.59 2.75
N LYS A 218 -18.53 -4.12 2.71
CA LYS A 218 -19.66 -4.75 3.39
C LYS A 218 -20.21 -5.91 2.56
N HIS A 219 -20.19 -7.11 3.12
CA HIS A 219 -20.86 -8.28 2.56
C HIS A 219 -22.19 -8.56 3.27
N LYS A 220 -23.11 -9.26 2.59
CA LYS A 220 -24.44 -9.61 3.14
C LYS A 220 -24.37 -10.52 4.37
N GLU A 221 -23.27 -11.26 4.56
CA GLU A 221 -23.08 -12.23 5.65
C GLU A 221 -22.56 -11.61 6.96
N GLY A 222 -22.48 -10.27 7.05
CA GLY A 222 -22.00 -9.56 8.24
C GLY A 222 -20.49 -9.26 8.24
N ALA A 223 -20.02 -8.58 9.29
CA ALA A 223 -18.63 -8.21 9.45
C ALA A 223 -17.76 -9.46 9.65
N LYS A 224 -16.83 -9.69 8.73
CA LYS A 224 -15.79 -10.73 8.86
C LYS A 224 -14.50 -10.03 9.27
N GLU A 225 -13.82 -10.61 10.24
CA GLU A 225 -12.43 -10.25 10.50
C GLU A 225 -11.58 -10.72 9.32
N ILE A 226 -10.71 -9.85 8.84
CA ILE A 226 -9.67 -10.20 7.86
C ILE A 226 -8.30 -9.98 8.49
N GLU A 227 -7.32 -10.72 7.98
CA GLU A 227 -5.92 -10.56 8.32
C GLU A 227 -5.16 -10.21 7.03
N THR A 228 -4.33 -9.18 7.08
CA THR A 228 -3.55 -8.70 5.92
C THR A 228 -2.15 -8.26 6.34
N VAL A 229 -1.37 -7.78 5.37
CA VAL A 229 0.01 -7.31 5.53
C VAL A 229 0.20 -5.99 4.79
N LEU A 230 1.01 -5.09 5.36
CA LEU A 230 1.54 -3.91 4.69
C LEU A 230 3.02 -4.12 4.38
N LYS A 231 3.44 -3.73 3.18
CA LYS A 231 4.84 -3.73 2.73
C LYS A 231 5.23 -2.35 2.24
N LEU A 232 6.29 -1.78 2.81
CA LEU A 232 6.82 -0.46 2.44
C LEU A 232 8.30 -0.63 2.07
N GLY A 233 8.70 -0.17 0.88
CA GLY A 233 10.12 -0.05 0.54
C GLY A 233 10.73 1.10 1.34
N ILE A 234 11.88 0.86 1.96
CA ILE A 234 12.50 1.81 2.89
C ILE A 234 13.95 2.14 2.53
N ALA A 235 14.49 1.62 1.43
CA ALA A 235 15.88 1.85 1.07
C ALA A 235 16.19 3.34 0.83
N ASP A 236 15.40 4.02 0.00
CA ASP A 236 15.53 5.47 -0.26
C ASP A 236 15.30 6.30 1.01
N LEU A 237 14.35 5.88 1.85
CA LEU A 237 14.06 6.53 3.12
C LEU A 237 15.28 6.48 4.06
N LEU A 238 15.90 5.31 4.21
CA LEU A 238 17.06 5.11 5.08
C LEU A 238 18.28 5.92 4.61
N GLU A 239 18.44 6.09 3.30
CA GLU A 239 19.43 7.01 2.72
C GLU A 239 19.11 8.46 3.10
N ASP A 240 17.87 8.91 2.91
CA ASP A 240 17.44 10.29 3.17
C ASP A 240 17.69 10.72 4.62
N ILE A 241 17.38 9.86 5.59
CA ILE A 241 17.53 10.14 7.02
C ILE A 241 18.92 9.78 7.58
N GLY A 242 19.83 9.30 6.72
CA GLY A 242 21.20 8.93 7.09
C GLY A 242 21.32 7.67 7.96
N ALA A 243 20.32 6.78 7.98
CA ALA A 243 20.25 5.60 8.86
C ALA A 243 20.78 4.30 8.21
N GLU A 244 21.53 4.40 7.11
CA GLU A 244 22.02 3.23 6.36
C GLU A 244 22.93 2.29 7.16
N ASP A 245 23.73 2.87 8.06
CA ASP A 245 24.70 2.16 8.90
C ASP A 245 24.11 1.70 10.24
N ASP A 246 22.88 2.11 10.56
CA ASP A 246 22.25 1.82 11.84
C ASP A 246 21.74 0.36 11.88
N PRO A 247 22.15 -0.45 12.87
CA PRO A 247 21.71 -1.85 13.00
C PRO A 247 20.24 -1.97 13.43
N THR A 248 19.69 -0.90 13.97
CA THR A 248 18.30 -0.82 14.44
C THR A 248 17.71 0.52 14.06
N ILE A 249 16.45 0.52 13.67
CA ILE A 249 15.62 1.72 13.54
C ILE A 249 14.48 1.64 14.54
N PHE A 250 13.78 2.75 14.80
CA PHE A 250 12.47 2.66 15.45
C PHE A 250 11.36 2.99 14.46
N VAL A 251 10.27 2.24 14.58
CA VAL A 251 9.08 2.36 13.74
C VAL A 251 7.93 2.80 14.63
N THR A 252 7.26 3.88 14.25
CA THR A 252 6.08 4.38 14.96
C THR A 252 4.84 4.22 14.09
N LEU A 253 3.85 3.50 14.62
CA LEU A 253 2.53 3.32 14.02
C LEU A 253 1.56 4.29 14.67
N VAL A 254 0.96 5.19 13.89
CA VAL A 254 0.05 6.24 14.40
C VAL A 254 -1.37 6.00 13.87
N PRO A 255 -2.37 5.71 14.72
CA PRO A 255 -3.73 5.51 14.27
C PRO A 255 -4.34 6.82 13.75
N CYS A 256 -5.00 6.76 12.59
CA CYS A 256 -5.70 7.91 11.99
C CYS A 256 -7.21 7.70 11.84
N SER A 257 -7.68 6.46 11.98
CA SER A 257 -9.10 6.11 12.00
C SER A 257 -9.64 5.99 13.42
N LYS A 258 -10.97 6.09 13.57
CA LYS A 258 -11.65 5.86 14.86
C LYS A 258 -11.70 4.38 15.25
N ASP A 259 -11.85 3.52 14.24
CA ASP A 259 -11.89 2.07 14.44
C ASP A 259 -10.49 1.53 14.71
N LYS A 260 -10.41 0.56 15.61
CA LYS A 260 -9.16 -0.03 16.09
C LYS A 260 -8.72 -1.16 15.16
N VAL A 261 -7.40 -1.36 15.09
CA VAL A 261 -6.76 -2.44 14.34
C VAL A 261 -5.74 -3.13 15.23
N SER A 262 -5.60 -4.45 15.10
CA SER A 262 -4.52 -5.18 15.76
C SER A 262 -3.41 -5.48 14.76
N VAL A 263 -2.15 -5.36 15.20
CA VAL A 263 -0.97 -5.73 14.43
C VAL A 263 -0.27 -6.88 15.14
N GLY A 264 0.08 -7.92 14.38
CA GLY A 264 0.71 -9.15 14.87
C GLY A 264 2.24 -9.07 14.92
N GLY A 265 2.87 -8.17 14.17
CA GLY A 265 4.32 -7.98 14.18
C GLY A 265 4.81 -6.92 13.21
N ILE A 266 6.07 -6.50 13.41
CA ILE A 266 6.81 -5.63 12.49
C ILE A 266 8.19 -6.26 12.28
N ARG A 267 8.63 -6.34 11.03
CA ARG A 267 9.97 -6.83 10.69
C ARG A 267 10.47 -6.23 9.39
N ILE A 268 11.77 -6.38 9.13
CA ILE A 268 12.41 -5.95 7.87
C ILE A 268 12.89 -7.20 7.12
N ALA A 269 12.72 -7.21 5.81
CA ALA A 269 13.21 -8.27 4.93
C ALA A 269 13.65 -7.69 3.58
N PHE A 270 14.37 -8.50 2.81
CA PHE A 270 14.78 -8.16 1.45
C PHE A 270 13.81 -8.77 0.43
N SER A 271 13.42 -8.00 -0.57
CA SER A 271 12.59 -8.45 -1.69
C SER A 271 13.32 -8.23 -3.01
N LYS A 272 13.27 -9.23 -3.88
CA LYS A 272 13.69 -9.09 -5.28
C LYS A 272 12.62 -8.41 -6.12
#